data_AF-A0A9J6GLZ1-F1
#
_entry.id   AF-A0A9J6GLZ1-F1
#
_cell.length_a   1.000
_cell.length_b   1.000
_cell.length_c   1.000
_cell.angle_alpha   90.00
_cell.angle_beta   90.00
_cell.angle_gamma   90.00
#
_symmetry.space_group_name_H-M   'P 1'
#
loop_
_entity.id
_entity.type
_entity.pdbx_description
1 polymer ?
#
loop_
_entity_poly.entity_id
_entity_poly.type
_entity_poly.pdbx_seq_one_letter_code
_entity_poly.pdbx_strand_id
1 'polypeptide(L)'
;MRQYESSFGFNGTVLSGIAKKTQKMTEFGRHGGIILDEIKLGENFAVAAGTGKIDGFVDLGPFTAEANKSQTCDHGLVIMFQPLSG
;
A
#
# COMPACT_ATOMS: atom_id res chain seq x y z
N MET A 1 -9.89 -14.21 15.06
CA MET A 1 -9.82 -12.82 14.55
C MET A 1 -8.95 -12.83 13.30
N ARG A 2 -9.42 -12.28 12.17
CA ARG A 2 -8.56 -12.16 10.98
C ARG A 2 -7.55 -11.05 11.27
N GLN A 3 -6.30 -11.45 11.51
CA GLN A 3 -5.17 -10.57 11.73
C GLN A 3 -4.75 -10.00 10.36
N TYR A 4 -5.53 -9.05 9.85
CA TYR A 4 -5.21 -8.34 8.63
C TYR A 4 -4.67 -6.98 9.02
N GLU A 5 -3.35 -6.91 9.20
CA GLU A 5 -2.66 -5.62 9.34
C GLU A 5 -2.36 -5.10 7.94
N SER A 6 -3.00 -3.99 7.57
CA SER A 6 -2.59 -3.20 6.42
C SER A 6 -1.46 -2.27 6.86
N SER A 7 -0.22 -2.65 6.57
CA SER A 7 0.92 -1.73 6.68
C SER A 7 1.09 -0.95 5.37
N PHE A 8 1.97 0.06 5.39
CA PHE A 8 2.48 0.67 4.16
C PHE A 8 3.09 -0.38 3.23
N GLY A 9 2.97 -0.17 1.92
CA GLY A 9 3.45 -1.07 0.88
C GLY A 9 2.46 -2.17 0.49
N PHE A 10 2.95 -3.17 -0.23
CA PHE A 10 2.13 -4.26 -0.72
C PHE A 10 2.02 -5.41 0.28
N ASN A 11 0.79 -5.83 0.59
CA ASN A 11 0.57 -7.01 1.40
C ASN A 11 0.77 -8.29 0.56
N GLY A 12 1.85 -9.02 0.84
CA GLY A 12 2.20 -10.24 0.11
C GLY A 12 1.14 -11.35 0.18
N THR A 13 0.40 -11.46 1.30
CA THR A 13 -0.71 -12.41 1.44
C THR A 13 -1.84 -12.08 0.47
N VAL A 14 -2.17 -10.79 0.32
CA VAL A 14 -3.19 -10.30 -0.61
C VAL A 14 -2.77 -10.55 -2.06
N LEU A 15 -1.55 -10.16 -2.42
CA LEU A 15 -1.01 -10.37 -3.77
C LEU A 15 -0.99 -11.86 -4.13
N SER A 16 -0.62 -12.72 -3.18
CA SER A 16 -0.67 -14.18 -3.36
C SER A 16 -2.09 -14.70 -3.57
N GLY A 17 -3.07 -14.14 -2.85
CA GLY A 17 -4.49 -14.46 -3.03
C GLY A 17 -5.00 -14.04 -4.41
N ILE A 18 -4.65 -12.83 -4.85
CA ILE A 18 -4.97 -12.32 -6.19
C ILE A 18 -4.34 -13.22 -7.26
N ALA A 19 -3.06 -13.56 -7.14
CA ALA A 19 -2.35 -14.43 -8.08
C ALA A 19 -3.02 -15.80 -8.22
N LYS A 20 -3.47 -16.41 -7.10
CA LYS A 20 -4.21 -17.69 -7.15
C LYS A 20 -5.56 -17.55 -7.87
N LYS A 21 -6.27 -16.44 -7.67
CA LYS A 21 -7.56 -16.19 -8.34
C LYS A 21 -7.36 -16.03 -9.85
N THR A 22 -6.36 -15.27 -10.27
CA THR A 22 -6.13 -14.94 -11.68
C THR A 22 -5.67 -16.15 -12.52
N GLN A 23 -5.13 -17.20 -11.90
CA GLN A 23 -4.80 -18.46 -12.59
C GLN A 23 -6.00 -19.14 -13.27
N LYS A 24 -7.22 -18.93 -12.75
CA LYS A 24 -8.45 -19.51 -13.30
C LYS A 24 -9.20 -18.56 -14.24
N MET A 25 -8.68 -17.36 -14.47
CA MET A 25 -9.30 -16.37 -15.34
C MET A 25 -8.86 -16.56 -16.78
N THR A 26 -9.73 -16.17 -17.72
CA THR A 26 -9.37 -16.10 -19.13
C THR A 26 -8.26 -15.07 -19.34
N GLU A 27 -7.54 -15.19 -20.45
CA GLU A 27 -6.50 -14.22 -20.80
C GLU A 27 -7.03 -12.79 -20.80
N PHE A 28 -8.16 -12.56 -21.47
CA PHE A 28 -8.80 -11.26 -21.54
C PHE A 28 -9.25 -10.73 -20.16
N GLY A 29 -9.76 -11.60 -19.29
CA GLY A 29 -10.20 -11.21 -17.95
C GLY A 29 -9.06 -10.74 -17.03
N ARG A 30 -7.80 -10.98 -17.41
CA ARG A 30 -6.62 -10.50 -16.67
C ARG A 30 -6.12 -9.13 -17.15
N HIS A 31 -6.69 -8.59 -18.23
CA HIS A 31 -6.29 -7.28 -18.75
C HIS A 31 -6.98 -6.14 -18.00
N GLY A 32 -6.25 -5.05 -17.82
CA GLY A 32 -6.64 -3.90 -17.02
C GLY A 32 -5.62 -2.78 -17.12
N GLY A 33 -5.95 -1.64 -16.53
CA GLY A 33 -5.03 -0.54 -16.31
C GLY A 33 -4.51 -0.54 -14.88
N ILE A 34 -3.31 0.02 -14.68
CA ILE A 34 -2.85 0.44 -13.37
C ILE A 34 -3.10 1.94 -13.28
N ILE A 35 -3.82 2.35 -12.25
CA ILE A 35 -4.09 3.73 -11.91
C ILE A 35 -3.17 4.11 -10.76
N LEU A 36 -2.48 5.23 -10.94
CA LEU A 36 -1.58 5.83 -9.97
C LEU A 36 -2.14 7.20 -9.61
N ASP A 37 -2.21 7.48 -8.32
CA ASP A 37 -2.59 8.79 -7.81
C ASP A 37 -1.94 9.04 -6.46
N GLU A 38 -1.98 10.28 -6.00
CA GLU A 38 -1.45 10.68 -4.70
C GLU A 38 -2.55 11.28 -3.83
N ILE A 39 -2.58 10.89 -2.56
CA ILE A 39 -3.47 11.49 -1.56
C ILE A 39 -2.66 12.34 -0.59
N LYS A 40 -3.09 13.58 -0.35
CA LYS A 40 -2.51 14.41 0.70
C LYS A 40 -2.82 13.77 2.05
N LEU A 41 -1.79 13.51 2.84
CA LEU A 41 -1.91 12.99 4.19
C LEU A 41 -2.00 14.16 5.17
N GLY A 42 -2.93 14.06 6.11
CA GLY A 42 -2.96 14.96 7.26
C GLY A 42 -1.86 14.59 8.25
N GLU A 43 -1.26 15.59 8.88
CA GLU A 43 -0.37 15.36 10.01
C GLU A 43 -1.15 14.67 11.13
N ASN A 44 -0.73 13.46 11.50
CA ASN A 44 -1.36 12.72 12.58
C ASN A 44 -0.29 11.98 13.37
N PHE A 45 -0.43 12.00 14.69
CA PHE A 45 0.40 11.26 15.62
C PHE A 45 -0.50 10.30 16.38
N ALA A 46 -0.45 9.02 16.01
CA ALA A 46 -1.23 7.99 16.67
C ALA A 46 -0.29 7.07 17.45
N VAL A 47 -0.59 6.87 18.72
CA VAL A 47 0.07 5.86 19.55
C VAL A 47 -0.79 4.60 19.50
N ALA A 48 -0.26 3.53 18.90
CA ALA A 48 -0.94 2.25 18.85
C ALA A 48 -1.08 1.68 20.28
N ALA A 49 -2.33 1.65 20.78
CA ALA A 49 -2.64 1.08 22.08
C ALA A 49 -2.27 -0.41 22.10
N GLY A 50 -1.39 -0.80 23.02
CA GLY A 50 -0.94 -2.19 23.20
C GLY A 50 0.49 -2.48 22.74
N THR A 51 1.03 -1.74 21.75
CA THR A 51 2.43 -1.87 21.32
C THR A 51 3.27 -0.65 21.70
N GLY A 52 2.65 0.50 21.98
CA GLY A 52 3.33 1.77 22.22
C GLY A 52 4.04 2.32 20.99
N LYS A 53 3.77 1.72 19.82
CA LYS A 53 4.34 2.16 18.54
C LYS A 53 3.72 3.49 18.15
N ILE A 54 4.58 4.43 17.79
CA ILE A 54 4.18 5.70 17.22
C ILE A 54 4.08 5.52 15.72
N ASP A 55 2.89 5.75 15.17
CA ASP A 55 2.62 5.79 13.74
C ASP A 55 2.23 7.24 13.37
N GLY A 56 2.75 7.77 12.26
CA GLY A 56 2.47 9.16 11.87
C GLY A 56 3.54 9.84 11.02
N PHE A 57 4.77 9.33 11.06
CA PHE A 57 5.85 9.78 10.21
C PHE A 57 6.38 8.57 9.45
N VAL A 58 6.03 8.47 8.17
CA VAL A 58 6.51 7.36 7.33
C VAL A 58 7.95 7.66 6.92
N ASP A 59 8.89 7.24 7.74
CA ASP A 59 10.24 6.98 7.27
C ASP A 59 10.17 5.68 6.44
N LEU A 60 10.34 5.79 5.11
CA LEU A 60 10.45 4.62 4.23
C LEU A 60 11.77 3.85 4.46
N GLY A 61 12.56 4.26 5.46
CA GLY A 61 13.71 3.56 6.00
C GLY A 61 14.79 3.40 4.93
N PRO A 62 15.20 2.15 4.59
CA PRO A 62 16.25 1.91 3.61
C PRO A 62 15.85 2.31 2.18
N PHE A 63 14.57 2.61 1.93
CA PHE A 63 14.07 3.03 0.62
C PHE A 63 14.02 4.56 0.46
N THR A 64 14.35 5.33 1.51
CA THR A 64 14.50 6.79 1.43
C THR A 64 15.93 7.14 1.04
N ALA A 65 16.12 7.81 -0.10
CA ALA A 65 17.43 8.36 -0.46
C ALA A 65 17.93 9.33 0.63
N GLU A 66 19.24 9.36 0.91
CA GLU A 66 19.82 10.22 1.97
C GLU A 66 19.40 11.69 1.85
N ALA A 67 19.30 12.20 0.62
CA ALA A 67 18.88 13.57 0.32
C ALA A 67 17.43 13.88 0.77
N ASN A 68 16.59 12.86 0.95
CA ASN A 68 15.16 12.99 1.21
C ASN A 68 14.78 12.58 2.65
N LYS A 69 15.73 12.13 3.48
CA LYS A 69 15.45 11.68 4.86
C LYS A 69 14.94 12.77 5.79
N SER A 70 15.24 14.03 5.48
CA SER A 70 14.76 15.19 6.23
C SER A 70 13.42 15.74 5.71
N GLN A 71 12.88 15.18 4.62
CA GLN A 71 11.61 15.62 4.05
C GLN A 71 10.44 14.90 4.71
N THR A 72 9.40 15.64 5.03
CA THR A 72 8.15 15.08 5.54
C THR A 72 7.43 14.33 4.44
N CYS A 73 7.12 13.05 4.66
CA CYS A 73 6.25 12.29 3.77
C CYS A 73 4.78 12.65 4.07
N ASP A 74 4.24 13.58 3.30
CA ASP A 74 2.90 14.15 3.48
C ASP A 74 1.93 13.77 2.34
N HIS A 75 2.33 12.81 1.49
CA HIS A 75 1.50 12.22 0.47
C HIS A 75 1.60 10.69 0.51
N GLY A 76 0.47 10.02 0.29
CA GLY A 76 0.40 8.58 0.11
C GLY A 76 0.23 8.24 -1.37
N LEU A 77 1.09 7.36 -1.89
CA LEU A 77 0.91 6.82 -3.23
C LEU A 77 -0.20 5.77 -3.23
N VAL A 78 -1.20 5.96 -4.08
CA VAL A 78 -2.30 5.03 -4.31
C VAL A 78 -2.06 4.29 -5.62
N ILE A 79 -2.07 2.96 -5.55
CA ILE A 79 -1.92 2.09 -6.71
C ILE A 79 -3.15 1.19 -6.79
N MET A 80 -3.90 1.29 -7.88
CA MET A 80 -5.10 0.51 -8.10
C MET A 80 -5.05 -0.19 -9.45
N PHE A 81 -5.44 -1.47 -9.47
CA PHE A 81 -5.67 -2.20 -10.72
C PHE A 81 -7.15 -2.09 -11.11
N GLN A 82 -7.42 -1.58 -12.30
CA GLN A 82 -8.76 -1.47 -12.88
C GLN A 82 -8.90 -2.49 -14.03
N PRO A 83 -9.72 -3.55 -13.89
CA PRO A 83 -9.93 -4.50 -14.98
C PRO A 83 -10.64 -3.84 -16.17
N LEU A 84 -10.31 -4.28 -17.39
CA LEU A 84 -11.00 -3.86 -18.62
C LEU A 84 -12.41 -4.45 -18.73
N SER A 85 -12.61 -5.64 -18.16
CA SER A 85 -13.90 -6.33 -18.09
C SER A 85 -14.06 -6.97 -16.72
N GLY A 86 -15.22 -6.79 -16.11
CA GLY A 86 -15.62 -7.45 -14.86
C GLY A 86 -16.33 -8.76 -15.11
#